data_AF-A0A3D2U5I8-F1
#
_entry.id   AF-A0A3D2U5I8-F1
#
_cell.length_a   1.000
_cell.length_b   1.000
_cell.length_c   1.000
_cell.angle_alpha   90.00
_cell.angle_beta   90.00
_cell.angle_gamma   90.00
#
_symmetry.space_group_name_H-M   'P 1'
#
loop_
_entity.id
_entity.type
_entity.pdbx_description
1 polymer ?
#
loop_
_entity_poly.entity_id
_entity_poly.type
_entity_poly.pdbx_seq_one_letter_code
_entity_poly.pdbx_strand_id
1 'polypeptide(L)'
;NQPSSFIGCSIDPTDAGLKRYARYLRKLKGPLDSQRFPSLEKGMQRAMGLQDVRIFGVPDNSRFASKLVIADYFLKRLAMGFDRPPIKGWVSYMDLLSKSGKNAVRRQHRFWFVATHNTLTRSADHRIWHFNGPGLAVRTAATTSKDSDKSKASPVAARMAEHLTDHFPLLAKHIPVFGELENLARLAVAAEIVVNAPIAESQTRWHSRVLVDPQLYLPKTTRVPRHVSSLAVIRKARGRNWIMSISGGVKLQPPPVASGNAATINPRLRIHRRPKDATKWWWDG
;
A
#
# COMPACT_ATOMS: atom_id res chain seq x y z
N ASN A 1 7.29 10.37 21.83
CA ASN A 1 6.91 9.63 20.61
C ASN A 1 7.11 10.51 19.40
N GLN A 2 8.20 10.32 18.64
CA GLN A 2 8.30 11.00 17.35
C GLN A 2 7.21 10.45 16.42
N PRO A 3 6.34 11.31 15.83
CA PRO A 3 5.37 10.84 14.86
C PRO A 3 6.12 10.17 13.71
N SER A 4 5.68 8.98 13.32
CA SER A 4 6.23 8.30 12.15
C SER A 4 6.17 9.25 10.94
N SER A 5 7.27 9.37 10.19
CA SER A 5 7.36 10.26 9.01
C SER A 5 6.48 9.84 7.82
N PHE A 6 5.59 8.86 8.01
CA PHE A 6 4.68 8.33 7.01
C PHE A 6 3.39 7.80 7.67
N ILE A 7 2.33 7.73 6.87
CA ILE A 7 1.05 7.07 7.18
C ILE A 7 1.09 5.68 6.59
N GLY A 8 0.67 4.65 7.34
CA GLY A 8 0.76 3.30 6.80
C GLY A 8 0.36 2.18 7.73
N CYS A 9 0.57 0.96 7.25
CA CYS A 9 0.48 -0.23 8.07
C CYS A 9 1.51 -1.27 7.65
N SER A 10 1.74 -2.25 8.53
CA SER A 10 2.40 -3.50 8.18
C SER A 10 1.65 -4.67 8.80
N ILE A 11 1.71 -5.83 8.15
CA ILE A 11 1.21 -7.09 8.70
C ILE A 11 2.35 -8.10 8.62
N ASP A 12 2.95 -8.39 9.78
CA ASP A 12 4.22 -9.10 9.88
C ASP A 12 4.11 -10.31 10.81
N PRO A 13 4.79 -11.43 10.51
CA PRO A 13 4.84 -12.56 11.44
C PRO A 13 5.51 -12.17 12.76
N THR A 14 5.01 -12.73 13.86
CA THR A 14 5.69 -12.64 15.16
C THR A 14 7.04 -13.37 15.12
N ASP A 15 8.03 -12.94 15.92
CA ASP A 15 9.32 -13.63 16.05
C ASP A 15 9.16 -15.10 16.47
N ALA A 16 8.23 -15.37 17.39
CA ALA A 16 7.89 -16.72 17.80
C ALA A 16 7.28 -17.53 16.65
N GLY A 17 6.43 -16.90 15.83
CA GLY A 17 5.85 -17.46 14.62
C GLY A 17 6.89 -17.82 13.57
N LEU A 18 7.86 -16.93 13.31
CA LEU A 18 8.99 -17.21 12.41
C LEU A 18 9.81 -18.41 12.90
N LYS A 19 10.11 -18.51 14.20
CA LYS A 19 10.82 -19.65 14.79
C LYS A 19 10.05 -20.96 14.64
N ARG A 20 8.73 -20.96 14.88
CA ARG A 20 7.85 -22.13 14.69
C ARG A 20 7.76 -22.52 13.21
N TYR A 21 7.60 -21.55 12.32
CA TYR A 21 7.53 -21.77 10.88
C TYR A 21 8.84 -22.37 10.34
N ALA A 22 10.00 -21.83 10.73
CA ALA A 22 11.29 -22.38 10.37
C ALA A 22 11.50 -23.81 10.90
N ARG A 23 11.04 -24.11 12.12
CA ARG A 23 11.02 -25.48 12.66
C ARG A 23 10.14 -26.41 11.83
N TYR A 24 8.96 -25.95 11.43
CA TYR A 24 8.03 -26.73 10.61
C TYR A 24 8.64 -27.06 9.24
N LEU A 25 9.20 -26.07 8.55
CA LEU A 25 9.85 -26.28 7.24
C LEU A 25 11.02 -27.26 7.31
N ARG A 26 11.85 -27.22 8.38
CA ARG A 26 12.95 -28.18 8.58
C ARG A 26 12.48 -29.63 8.79
N LYS A 27 11.26 -29.83 9.29
CA LYS A 27 10.67 -31.16 9.50
C LYS A 27 10.06 -31.75 8.24
N LEU A 28 9.87 -30.96 7.18
CA LEU A 28 9.39 -31.46 5.90
C LEU A 28 10.48 -32.34 5.26
N LYS A 29 10.32 -33.65 5.39
CA LYS A 29 11.19 -34.67 4.77
C LYS A 29 10.50 -35.27 3.54
N GLY A 30 11.31 -35.70 2.57
CA GLY A 30 10.85 -36.42 1.37
C GLY A 30 10.31 -35.52 0.25
N PRO A 31 9.97 -36.12 -0.91
CA PRO A 31 9.39 -35.38 -2.03
C PRO A 31 8.04 -34.77 -1.63
N LEU A 32 7.87 -33.46 -1.84
CA LEU A 32 6.59 -32.80 -1.61
C LEU A 32 5.65 -33.17 -2.77
N ASP A 33 4.70 -34.06 -2.48
CA ASP A 33 3.63 -34.43 -3.38
C ASP A 33 2.52 -33.37 -3.38
N SER A 34 2.00 -33.05 -4.57
CA SER A 34 0.88 -32.14 -4.78
C SER A 34 -0.37 -32.52 -4.01
N GLN A 35 -0.64 -33.82 -3.80
CA GLN A 35 -1.80 -34.24 -2.99
C GLN A 35 -1.69 -33.77 -1.53
N ARG A 36 -0.47 -33.59 -1.02
CA ARG A 36 -0.23 -33.14 0.36
C ARG A 36 -0.26 -31.63 0.51
N PHE A 37 -0.24 -30.84 -0.57
CA PHE A 37 -0.11 -29.38 -0.49
C PHE A 37 -1.16 -28.71 0.40
N PRO A 38 -2.47 -29.02 0.31
CA PRO A 38 -3.46 -28.38 1.17
C PRO A 38 -3.20 -28.62 2.67
N SER A 39 -2.78 -29.84 3.03
CA SER A 39 -2.43 -30.18 4.42
C SER A 39 -1.16 -29.46 4.88
N LEU A 40 -0.18 -29.35 3.99
CA LEU A 40 1.10 -28.70 4.26
C LEU A 40 0.95 -27.20 4.41
N GLU A 41 0.15 -26.56 3.56
CA GLU A 41 -0.20 -25.14 3.64
C GLU A 41 -0.92 -24.81 4.95
N LYS A 42 -1.90 -25.62 5.35
CA LYS A 42 -2.55 -25.48 6.67
C LYS A 42 -1.54 -25.63 7.81
N GLY A 43 -0.63 -26.61 7.73
CA GLY A 43 0.43 -26.78 8.73
C GLY A 43 1.41 -25.61 8.78
N MET A 44 1.76 -25.04 7.64
CA MET A 44 2.56 -23.80 7.53
C MET A 44 1.87 -22.62 8.21
N GLN A 45 0.59 -22.41 7.91
CA GLN A 45 -0.20 -21.32 8.49
C GLN A 45 -0.37 -21.49 10.00
N ARG A 46 -0.62 -22.71 10.49
CA ARG A 46 -0.67 -23.00 11.93
C ARG A 46 0.68 -22.77 12.62
N ALA A 47 1.77 -23.18 11.98
CA ALA A 47 3.11 -22.99 12.53
C ALA A 47 3.47 -21.51 12.64
N MET A 48 3.19 -20.72 11.60
CA MET A 48 3.40 -19.27 11.61
C MET A 48 2.48 -18.60 12.64
N GLY A 49 1.19 -18.91 12.59
CA GLY A 49 0.16 -18.36 13.48
C GLY A 49 -0.33 -17.00 13.03
N LEU A 50 -0.87 -16.23 13.98
CA LEU A 50 -1.29 -14.86 13.73
C LEU A 50 -0.07 -13.96 13.46
N GLN A 51 -0.28 -12.99 12.58
CA GLN A 51 0.65 -11.91 12.23
C GLN A 51 0.19 -10.62 12.91
N ASP A 52 1.14 -9.83 13.37
CA ASP A 52 0.89 -8.56 14.06
C ASP A 52 0.59 -7.47 13.04
N VAL A 53 -0.44 -6.67 13.32
CA VAL A 53 -0.78 -5.48 12.55
C VAL A 53 -0.22 -4.26 13.27
N ARG A 54 0.61 -3.47 12.57
CA ARG A 54 1.10 -2.19 13.06
C ARG A 54 0.56 -1.06 12.20
N ILE A 55 0.11 0.01 12.84
CA ILE A 55 -0.42 1.22 12.19
C ILE A 55 0.53 2.39 12.44
N PHE A 56 0.72 3.24 11.42
CA PHE A 56 1.62 4.38 11.44
C PHE A 56 0.88 5.64 10.98
N GLY A 57 1.15 6.78 11.62
CA GLY A 57 0.72 8.12 11.18
C GLY A 57 -0.78 8.43 11.29
N VAL A 58 -1.62 7.49 11.74
CA VAL A 58 -3.08 7.69 11.95
C VAL A 58 -3.54 6.95 13.21
N PRO A 59 -4.67 7.35 13.83
CA PRO A 59 -5.24 6.60 14.94
C PRO A 59 -5.53 5.14 14.56
N ASP A 60 -5.13 4.20 15.42
CA ASP A 60 -5.22 2.74 15.19
C ASP A 60 -6.66 2.22 15.14
N ASN A 61 -7.61 3.02 15.60
CA ASN A 61 -9.05 2.75 15.63
C ASN A 61 -9.83 3.61 14.61
N SER A 62 -9.20 4.05 13.52
CA SER A 62 -9.84 4.87 12.49
C SER A 62 -10.28 4.06 11.27
N ARG A 63 -11.22 4.62 10.48
CA ARG A 63 -11.51 4.08 9.13
C ARG A 63 -10.26 4.09 8.25
N PHE A 64 -9.37 5.08 8.40
CA PHE A 64 -8.11 5.13 7.65
C PHE A 64 -7.27 3.89 7.96
N ALA A 65 -7.01 3.61 9.25
CA ALA A 65 -6.29 2.43 9.69
C ALA A 65 -6.93 1.12 9.19
N SER A 66 -8.27 1.01 9.25
CA SER A 66 -9.00 -0.13 8.69
C SER A 66 -8.68 -0.35 7.21
N LYS A 67 -8.74 0.70 6.38
CA LYS A 67 -8.52 0.59 4.93
C LYS A 67 -7.08 0.28 4.57
N LEU A 68 -6.11 0.77 5.34
CA LEU A 68 -4.70 0.40 5.20
C LEU A 68 -4.51 -1.12 5.35
N VAL A 69 -5.03 -1.68 6.45
CA VAL A 69 -4.86 -3.11 6.78
C VAL A 69 -5.58 -4.01 5.78
N ILE A 70 -6.83 -3.67 5.43
CA ILE A 70 -7.61 -4.46 4.47
C ILE A 70 -6.90 -4.44 3.10
N ALA A 71 -6.42 -3.29 2.63
CA ALA A 71 -5.74 -3.21 1.35
C ALA A 71 -4.44 -4.04 1.31
N ASP A 72 -3.60 -3.99 2.35
CA ASP A 72 -2.40 -4.84 2.41
C ASP A 72 -2.76 -6.34 2.39
N TYR A 73 -3.80 -6.73 3.14
CA TYR A 73 -4.26 -8.12 3.15
C TYR A 73 -4.74 -8.59 1.76
N PHE A 74 -5.52 -7.78 1.05
CA PHE A 74 -5.95 -8.10 -0.32
C PHE A 74 -4.77 -8.15 -1.31
N LEU A 75 -3.79 -7.24 -1.18
CA LEU A 75 -2.58 -7.27 -2.01
C LEU A 75 -1.84 -8.61 -1.87
N LYS A 76 -1.69 -9.10 -0.65
CA LYS A 76 -1.08 -10.40 -0.36
C LYS A 76 -1.86 -11.55 -1.00
N ARG A 77 -3.19 -11.55 -0.85
CA ARG A 77 -4.06 -12.58 -1.44
C ARG A 77 -3.95 -12.63 -2.96
N LEU A 78 -3.93 -11.47 -3.61
CA LEU A 78 -3.71 -11.34 -5.05
C LEU A 78 -2.34 -11.87 -5.48
N ALA A 79 -1.27 -11.42 -4.82
CA ALA A 79 0.08 -11.86 -5.15
C ALA A 79 0.25 -13.37 -4.97
N MET A 80 -0.33 -13.95 -3.93
CA MET A 80 -0.30 -15.40 -3.67
C MET A 80 -1.29 -16.21 -4.53
N GLY A 81 -2.19 -15.54 -5.25
CA GLY A 81 -3.16 -16.17 -6.15
C GLY A 81 -4.38 -16.76 -5.46
N PHE A 82 -4.67 -16.36 -4.20
CA PHE A 82 -5.92 -16.69 -3.51
C PHE A 82 -7.11 -15.96 -4.12
N ASP A 83 -6.90 -14.73 -4.60
CA ASP A 83 -7.90 -13.95 -5.31
C ASP A 83 -7.48 -13.77 -6.77
N ARG A 84 -8.43 -13.96 -7.69
CA ARG A 84 -8.22 -13.82 -9.14
C ARG A 84 -9.28 -12.88 -9.71
N PRO A 85 -9.00 -11.57 -9.80
CA PRO A 85 -9.92 -10.63 -10.42
C PRO A 85 -10.12 -10.99 -11.90
N PRO A 86 -11.32 -10.74 -12.46
CA PRO A 86 -11.64 -11.03 -13.85
C PRO A 86 -11.02 -9.99 -14.80
N ILE A 87 -9.72 -9.77 -14.70
CA ILE A 87 -8.96 -8.81 -15.50
C ILE A 87 -8.16 -9.58 -16.57
N LYS A 88 -8.31 -9.19 -17.83
CA LYS A 88 -7.60 -9.82 -18.94
C LYS A 88 -6.09 -9.75 -18.73
N GLY A 89 -5.40 -10.89 -18.90
CA GLY A 89 -3.94 -10.97 -18.75
C GLY A 89 -3.45 -11.01 -17.30
N TRP A 90 -4.35 -11.06 -16.32
CA TRP A 90 -3.99 -11.14 -14.90
C TRP A 90 -3.19 -12.40 -14.57
N VAL A 91 -2.12 -12.22 -13.80
CA VAL A 91 -1.32 -13.31 -13.24
C VAL A 91 -0.96 -13.02 -11.78
N SER A 92 -0.90 -14.07 -10.96
CA SER A 92 -0.35 -13.99 -9.61
C SER A 92 1.17 -14.09 -9.61
N TYR A 93 1.82 -13.74 -8.50
CA TYR A 93 3.25 -13.95 -8.34
C TYR A 93 3.60 -15.43 -8.41
N MET A 94 2.71 -16.30 -7.92
CA MET A 94 2.85 -17.75 -8.03
C MET A 94 2.83 -18.23 -9.49
N ASP A 95 2.02 -17.62 -10.36
CA ASP A 95 2.02 -17.93 -11.80
C ASP A 95 3.38 -17.56 -12.41
N LEU A 96 3.89 -16.36 -12.11
CA LEU A 96 5.18 -15.89 -12.61
C LEU A 96 6.34 -16.77 -12.13
N LEU A 97 6.37 -17.15 -10.85
CA LEU A 97 7.37 -18.07 -10.32
C LEU A 97 7.28 -19.45 -10.97
N SER A 98 6.08 -19.97 -11.22
CA SER A 98 5.91 -21.27 -11.87
C SER A 98 6.47 -21.29 -13.30
N LYS A 99 6.45 -20.15 -13.99
CA LYS A 99 6.99 -19.97 -15.34
C LYS A 99 8.48 -19.59 -15.34
N SER A 100 9.07 -19.32 -14.18
CA SER A 100 10.48 -18.92 -14.07
C SER A 100 11.43 -20.12 -14.25
N GLY A 101 12.65 -19.84 -14.73
CA GLY A 101 13.65 -20.86 -15.03
C GLY A 101 14.26 -21.54 -13.79
N LYS A 102 15.05 -22.60 -13.99
CA LYS A 102 15.75 -23.33 -12.91
C LYS A 102 16.75 -22.46 -12.11
N ASN A 103 17.11 -21.27 -12.58
CA ASN A 103 18.04 -20.37 -11.90
C ASN A 103 17.33 -19.27 -11.09
N ALA A 104 15.99 -19.30 -11.02
CA ALA A 104 15.23 -18.30 -10.27
C ALA A 104 15.52 -18.39 -8.76
N VAL A 105 15.81 -17.24 -8.16
CA VAL A 105 16.20 -17.10 -6.76
C VAL A 105 15.03 -17.43 -5.83
N ARG A 106 15.21 -18.40 -4.92
CA ARG A 106 14.24 -18.80 -3.89
C ARG A 106 14.28 -17.90 -2.64
N ARG A 107 14.20 -16.58 -2.84
CA ARG A 107 14.06 -15.65 -1.72
C ARG A 107 12.58 -15.29 -1.56
N GLN A 108 12.15 -15.09 -0.32
CA GLN A 108 10.85 -14.46 -0.07
C GLN A 108 10.96 -12.98 -0.42
N HIS A 109 9.85 -12.41 -0.89
CA HIS A 109 9.74 -11.00 -1.23
C HIS A 109 8.55 -10.41 -0.53
N ARG A 110 8.69 -9.15 -0.12
CA ARG A 110 7.58 -8.32 0.36
C ARG A 110 7.00 -7.51 -0.79
N PHE A 111 5.70 -7.25 -0.73
CA PHE A 111 4.99 -6.34 -1.63
C PHE A 111 4.22 -5.33 -0.78
N TRP A 112 4.32 -4.05 -1.10
CA TRP A 112 3.60 -3.01 -0.37
C TRP A 112 3.17 -1.87 -1.27
N PHE A 113 2.08 -1.21 -0.91
CA PHE A 113 1.64 0.00 -1.58
C PHE A 113 2.50 1.19 -1.18
N VAL A 114 2.83 2.05 -2.14
CA VAL A 114 3.43 3.36 -1.94
C VAL A 114 2.64 4.43 -2.65
N ALA A 115 2.57 5.64 -2.09
CA ALA A 115 2.03 6.79 -2.78
C ALA A 115 2.94 7.23 -3.94
N THR A 116 2.35 7.56 -5.09
CA THR A 116 3.05 8.13 -6.26
C THR A 116 2.74 9.61 -6.37
N HIS A 117 3.79 10.42 -6.58
CA HIS A 117 3.70 11.89 -6.62
C HIS A 117 4.27 12.51 -7.89
N ASN A 118 4.83 11.69 -8.77
CA ASN A 118 5.42 12.08 -10.06
C ASN A 118 4.39 12.66 -11.04
N THR A 119 3.13 12.76 -10.64
CA THR A 119 2.01 13.17 -11.46
C THR A 119 1.27 14.36 -10.88
N LEU A 120 1.80 15.05 -9.86
CA LEU A 120 1.20 16.26 -9.34
C LEU A 120 1.59 17.46 -10.22
N THR A 121 0.60 18.17 -10.77
CA THR A 121 0.82 19.44 -11.50
C THR A 121 0.15 20.59 -10.77
N ARG A 122 0.67 21.80 -10.95
CA ARG A 122 0.12 23.01 -10.33
C ARG A 122 0.10 24.21 -11.27
N SER A 123 -0.74 25.21 -10.98
CA SER A 123 -0.63 26.53 -11.59
C SER A 123 0.64 27.26 -11.11
N ALA A 124 1.10 28.25 -11.89
CA ALA A 124 2.27 29.04 -11.56
C ALA A 124 2.11 29.78 -10.21
N ASP A 125 0.89 30.24 -9.92
CA ASP A 125 0.53 30.95 -8.69
C ASP A 125 0.20 30.03 -7.49
N HIS A 126 0.42 28.71 -7.60
CA HIS A 126 0.17 27.71 -6.55
C HIS A 126 -1.30 27.57 -6.10
N ARG A 127 -2.26 28.15 -6.82
CA ARG A 127 -3.69 28.11 -6.43
C ARG A 127 -4.46 26.90 -6.94
N ILE A 128 -4.02 26.30 -8.03
CA ILE A 128 -4.65 25.10 -8.61
C ILE A 128 -3.65 23.96 -8.54
N TRP A 129 -4.11 22.83 -8.02
CA TRP A 129 -3.37 21.58 -7.97
C TRP A 129 -4.19 20.50 -8.67
N HIS A 130 -3.52 19.66 -9.44
CA HIS A 130 -4.16 18.62 -10.21
C HIS A 130 -3.40 17.30 -10.04
N PHE A 131 -4.12 16.28 -9.60
CA PHE A 131 -3.63 14.92 -9.50
C PHE A 131 -3.75 14.23 -10.86
N ASN A 132 -2.63 13.95 -11.51
CA ASN A 132 -2.63 13.18 -12.75
C ASN A 132 -2.40 11.69 -12.44
N GLY A 133 -2.91 10.79 -13.29
CA GLY A 133 -2.59 9.36 -13.22
C GLY A 133 -2.93 8.64 -11.88
N PRO A 134 -2.42 7.41 -11.70
CA PRO A 134 -2.61 6.64 -10.47
C PRO A 134 -1.86 7.27 -9.29
N GLY A 135 -2.51 7.31 -8.13
CA GLY A 135 -1.93 7.81 -6.86
C GLY A 135 -1.20 6.77 -6.03
N LEU A 136 -1.18 5.50 -6.48
CA LEU A 136 -0.51 4.40 -5.81
C LEU A 136 0.29 3.55 -6.80
N ALA A 137 1.38 2.99 -6.30
CA ALA A 137 2.14 1.92 -6.95
C ALA A 137 2.45 0.82 -5.95
N VAL A 138 2.83 -0.35 -6.46
CA VAL A 138 3.34 -1.45 -5.63
C VAL A 138 4.85 -1.52 -5.75
N ARG A 139 5.53 -1.67 -4.61
CA ARG A 139 6.97 -1.89 -4.53
C ARG A 139 7.28 -3.27 -3.99
N THR A 140 8.50 -3.72 -4.23
CA THR A 140 8.98 -5.02 -3.75
C THR A 140 10.45 -4.96 -3.33
N ALA A 141 10.80 -5.83 -2.40
CA ALA A 141 12.12 -5.99 -1.83
C ALA A 141 12.28 -7.43 -1.34
N ALA A 142 13.51 -7.93 -1.23
CA ALA A 142 13.75 -9.25 -0.67
C ALA A 142 13.55 -9.21 0.85
N THR A 143 12.88 -10.21 1.43
CA THR A 143 12.77 -10.29 2.89
C THR A 143 14.15 -10.56 3.50
N THR A 144 14.56 -9.74 4.46
CA THR A 144 15.82 -9.90 5.21
C THR A 144 15.52 -9.83 6.71
N SER A 145 16.47 -10.21 7.56
CA SER A 145 16.29 -10.16 9.02
C SER A 145 16.02 -8.76 9.58
N LYS A 146 16.30 -7.70 8.81
CA LYS A 146 16.09 -6.29 9.20
C LYS A 146 15.03 -5.58 8.35
N ASP A 147 14.30 -6.30 7.49
CA ASP A 147 13.28 -5.79 6.57
C ASP A 147 13.60 -4.40 5.98
N SER A 148 14.61 -4.37 5.11
CA SER A 148 15.03 -3.15 4.42
C SER A 148 14.36 -2.99 3.06
N ASP A 149 13.72 -1.84 2.84
CA ASP A 149 13.18 -1.41 1.55
C ASP A 149 14.26 -1.36 0.44
N LYS A 150 15.55 -1.32 0.80
CA LYS A 150 16.69 -1.26 -0.14
C LYS A 150 17.20 -2.63 -0.59
N SER A 151 16.67 -3.71 -0.03
CA SER A 151 17.15 -5.05 -0.38
C SER A 151 16.75 -5.44 -1.81
N LYS A 152 17.72 -5.95 -2.58
CA LYS A 152 17.53 -6.22 -4.02
C LYS A 152 16.47 -7.30 -4.25
N ALA A 153 15.36 -6.90 -4.88
CA ALA A 153 14.31 -7.81 -5.33
C ALA A 153 14.81 -8.73 -6.47
N SER A 154 14.15 -9.88 -6.63
CA SER A 154 14.40 -10.74 -7.78
C SER A 154 13.75 -10.14 -9.04
N PRO A 155 14.24 -10.44 -10.26
CA PRO A 155 13.60 -9.95 -11.48
C PRO A 155 12.13 -10.34 -11.59
N VAL A 156 11.77 -11.55 -11.12
CA VAL A 156 10.36 -12.02 -11.14
C VAL A 156 9.50 -11.24 -10.15
N ALA A 157 10.04 -10.91 -8.96
CA ALA A 157 9.33 -10.08 -7.99
C ALA A 157 9.15 -8.64 -8.51
N ALA A 158 10.19 -8.04 -9.10
CA ALA A 158 10.11 -6.72 -9.71
C ALA A 158 9.03 -6.66 -10.80
N ARG A 159 9.03 -7.65 -11.71
CA ARG A 159 7.97 -7.80 -12.73
C ARG A 159 6.57 -7.94 -12.13
N MET A 160 6.44 -8.62 -10.98
CA MET A 160 5.14 -8.70 -10.30
C MET A 160 4.71 -7.35 -9.74
N ALA A 161 5.62 -6.59 -9.12
CA ALA A 161 5.31 -5.27 -8.59
C ALA A 161 4.90 -4.29 -9.71
N GLU A 162 5.58 -4.35 -10.86
CA GLU A 162 5.18 -3.63 -12.09
C GLU A 162 3.79 -4.08 -12.54
N HIS A 163 3.56 -5.40 -12.68
CA HIS A 163 2.25 -5.93 -13.08
C HIS A 163 1.11 -5.46 -12.16
N LEU A 164 1.33 -5.46 -10.84
CA LEU A 164 0.36 -4.96 -9.86
C LEU A 164 0.12 -3.45 -9.98
N THR A 165 1.17 -2.69 -10.27
CA THR A 165 1.10 -1.23 -10.46
C THR A 165 0.33 -0.89 -11.74
N ASP A 166 0.66 -1.53 -12.86
CA ASP A 166 0.02 -1.27 -14.16
C ASP A 166 -1.47 -1.61 -14.16
N HIS A 167 -1.85 -2.69 -13.44
CA HIS A 167 -3.24 -3.13 -13.33
C HIS A 167 -3.99 -2.45 -12.19
N PHE A 168 -3.35 -1.60 -11.38
CA PHE A 168 -3.97 -0.96 -10.22
C PHE A 168 -5.29 -0.24 -10.55
N PRO A 169 -5.41 0.55 -11.65
CA PRO A 169 -6.68 1.21 -11.99
C PRO A 169 -7.83 0.24 -12.25
N LEU A 170 -7.55 -0.95 -12.80
CA LEU A 170 -8.57 -2.00 -13.00
C LEU A 170 -8.85 -2.75 -11.69
N LEU A 171 -7.83 -3.03 -10.90
CA LEU A 171 -7.98 -3.65 -9.58
C LEU A 171 -8.85 -2.79 -8.67
N ALA A 172 -8.68 -1.47 -8.66
CA ALA A 172 -9.47 -0.55 -7.85
C ALA A 172 -10.98 -0.58 -8.21
N LYS A 173 -11.33 -0.93 -9.46
CA LYS A 173 -12.73 -1.11 -9.88
C LYS A 173 -13.34 -2.43 -9.37
N HIS A 174 -12.53 -3.48 -9.28
CA HIS A 174 -13.00 -4.81 -8.82
C HIS A 174 -12.85 -5.04 -7.31
N ILE A 175 -11.95 -4.30 -6.67
CA ILE A 175 -11.61 -4.43 -5.25
C ILE A 175 -11.71 -3.01 -4.64
N PRO A 176 -12.93 -2.60 -4.20
CA PRO A 176 -13.21 -1.21 -3.85
C PRO A 176 -12.27 -0.60 -2.80
N VAL A 177 -11.71 -1.43 -1.91
CA VAL A 177 -10.76 -0.97 -0.88
C VAL A 177 -9.49 -0.35 -1.49
N PHE A 178 -9.08 -0.75 -2.69
CA PHE A 178 -7.93 -0.13 -3.36
C PHE A 178 -8.26 1.28 -3.87
N GLY A 179 -9.46 1.49 -4.41
CA GLY A 179 -9.93 2.84 -4.75
C GLY A 179 -10.09 3.72 -3.50
N GLU A 180 -10.58 3.16 -2.39
CA GLU A 180 -10.60 3.86 -1.11
C GLU A 180 -9.20 4.22 -0.62
N LEU A 181 -8.23 3.30 -0.74
CA LEU A 181 -6.85 3.55 -0.36
C LEU A 181 -6.22 4.67 -1.21
N GLU A 182 -6.45 4.68 -2.52
CA GLU A 182 -5.97 5.73 -3.41
C GLU A 182 -6.56 7.10 -3.03
N ASN A 183 -7.86 7.15 -2.72
CA ASN A 183 -8.52 8.36 -2.26
C ASN A 183 -7.93 8.86 -0.93
N LEU A 184 -7.63 7.96 0.01
CA LEU A 184 -6.99 8.32 1.28
C LEU A 184 -5.55 8.82 1.07
N ALA A 185 -4.80 8.23 0.14
CA ALA A 185 -3.47 8.71 -0.23
C ALA A 185 -3.53 10.12 -0.84
N ARG A 186 -4.46 10.37 -1.77
CA ARG A 186 -4.68 11.69 -2.36
C ARG A 186 -5.17 12.70 -1.34
N LEU A 187 -6.02 12.30 -0.40
CA LEU A 187 -6.46 13.16 0.70
C LEU A 187 -5.29 13.59 1.59
N ALA A 188 -4.35 12.68 1.88
CA ALA A 188 -3.15 13.03 2.63
C ALA A 188 -2.25 14.03 1.87
N VAL A 189 -2.14 13.89 0.54
CA VAL A 189 -1.42 14.87 -0.30
C VAL A 189 -2.18 16.21 -0.36
N ALA A 190 -3.50 16.19 -0.46
CA ALA A 190 -4.31 17.41 -0.44
C ALA A 190 -4.16 18.15 0.89
N ALA A 191 -4.15 17.44 2.02
CA ALA A 191 -3.88 18.02 3.34
C ALA A 191 -2.49 18.65 3.40
N GLU A 192 -1.46 17.96 2.89
CA GLU A 192 -0.10 18.49 2.78
C GLU A 192 -0.04 19.77 1.93
N ILE A 193 -0.75 19.82 0.79
CA ILE A 193 -0.85 21.03 -0.04
C ILE A 193 -1.50 22.17 0.75
N VAL A 194 -2.65 21.93 1.37
CA VAL A 194 -3.39 22.99 2.10
C VAL A 194 -2.54 23.56 3.24
N VAL A 195 -1.84 22.71 3.98
CA VAL A 195 -1.04 23.11 5.14
C VAL A 195 0.29 23.75 4.71
N ASN A 196 0.98 23.20 3.70
CA ASN A 196 2.39 23.49 3.44
C ASN A 196 2.67 24.13 2.06
N ALA A 197 1.69 24.25 1.16
CA ALA A 197 1.94 24.89 -0.13
C ALA A 197 2.29 26.39 0.02
N PRO A 198 3.23 26.92 -0.78
CA PRO A 198 3.48 28.35 -0.85
C PRO A 198 2.20 29.12 -1.19
N ILE A 199 1.98 30.23 -0.48
CA ILE A 199 0.91 31.20 -0.76
C ILE A 199 1.56 32.56 -1.01
N ALA A 200 0.95 33.41 -1.84
CA ALA A 200 1.46 34.77 -2.03
C ALA A 200 1.34 35.56 -0.72
N GLU A 201 2.26 36.50 -0.48
CA GLU A 201 2.31 37.31 0.76
C GLU A 201 1.01 38.06 1.06
N SER A 202 0.27 38.44 0.01
CA SER A 202 -1.03 39.10 0.12
C SER A 202 -2.20 38.17 0.45
N GLN A 203 -1.95 36.87 0.67
CA GLN A 203 -2.97 35.87 0.93
C GLN A 203 -2.87 35.31 2.34
N THR A 204 -4.03 35.08 2.95
CA THR A 204 -4.13 34.35 4.22
C THR A 204 -4.24 32.86 3.96
N ARG A 205 -3.50 32.05 4.70
CA ARG A 205 -3.64 30.59 4.68
C ARG A 205 -4.98 30.21 5.27
N TRP A 206 -5.74 29.37 4.57
CA TRP A 206 -6.92 28.76 5.18
C TRP A 206 -6.52 27.86 6.35
N HIS A 207 -7.22 28.01 7.47
CA HIS A 207 -7.01 27.19 8.66
C HIS A 207 -8.37 26.74 9.19
N SER A 208 -8.67 25.44 9.10
CA SER A 208 -9.90 24.90 9.70
C SER A 208 -9.80 24.94 11.22
N ARG A 209 -10.77 25.55 11.91
CA ARG A 209 -10.91 25.37 13.36
C ARG A 209 -11.48 24.00 13.72
N VAL A 210 -12.48 23.54 12.96
CA VAL A 210 -13.21 22.30 13.27
C VAL A 210 -12.39 21.05 13.00
N LEU A 211 -11.66 20.97 11.88
CA LEU A 211 -10.97 19.73 11.47
C LEU A 211 -9.65 19.47 12.22
N VAL A 212 -9.08 20.50 12.84
CA VAL A 212 -7.81 20.39 13.58
C VAL A 212 -8.01 20.32 15.09
N ASP A 213 -9.20 20.67 15.58
CA ASP A 213 -9.54 20.62 17.00
C ASP A 213 -10.26 19.30 17.33
N PRO A 214 -9.61 18.38 18.06
CA PRO A 214 -10.21 17.10 18.42
C PRO A 214 -11.41 17.24 19.37
N GLN A 215 -11.63 18.41 19.99
CA GLN A 215 -12.83 18.68 20.80
C GLN A 215 -14.03 19.09 19.93
N LEU A 216 -13.78 19.75 18.79
CA LEU A 216 -14.84 20.22 17.88
C LEU A 216 -15.26 19.16 16.86
N TYR A 217 -14.34 18.27 16.47
CA TYR A 217 -14.64 17.15 15.58
C TYR A 217 -14.09 15.84 16.13
N LEU A 218 -15.00 14.98 16.61
CA LEU A 218 -14.69 13.64 17.07
C LEU A 218 -14.86 12.63 15.93
N PRO A 219 -13.78 12.08 15.34
CA PRO A 219 -13.91 11.12 14.26
C PRO A 219 -14.55 9.83 14.77
N LYS A 220 -15.43 9.23 13.96
CA LYS A 220 -16.02 7.93 14.28
C LYS A 220 -14.94 6.86 14.39
N THR A 221 -14.88 6.20 15.54
CA THR A 221 -14.00 5.04 15.75
C THR A 221 -14.50 3.82 15.00
N THR A 222 -13.59 3.01 14.48
CA THR A 222 -13.83 1.77 13.76
C THR A 222 -12.94 0.69 14.35
N ARG A 223 -13.46 -0.54 14.47
CA ARG A 223 -12.63 -1.67 14.89
C ARG A 223 -11.64 -2.04 13.78
N VAL A 224 -10.36 -2.05 14.11
CA VAL A 224 -9.28 -2.44 13.19
C VAL A 224 -8.64 -3.72 13.72
N PRO A 225 -8.45 -4.76 12.88
CA PRO A 225 -7.77 -5.98 13.31
C PRO A 225 -6.35 -5.68 13.78
N ARG A 226 -6.00 -6.10 15.00
CA ARG A 226 -4.62 -6.06 15.52
C ARG A 226 -3.80 -7.27 15.10
N HIS A 227 -4.47 -8.33 14.66
CA HIS A 227 -3.85 -9.56 14.21
C HIS A 227 -4.57 -10.11 12.98
N VAL A 228 -3.83 -10.77 12.09
CA VAL A 228 -4.38 -11.42 10.88
C VAL A 228 -3.78 -12.81 10.74
N SER A 229 -4.57 -13.78 10.28
CA SER A 229 -4.08 -15.12 9.99
C SER A 229 -3.02 -15.09 8.88
N SER A 230 -1.91 -15.81 9.08
CA SER A 230 -0.90 -15.97 8.02
C SER A 230 -1.47 -16.67 6.80
N LEU A 231 -0.96 -16.29 5.62
CA LEU A 231 -1.23 -16.97 4.35
C LEU A 231 0.01 -17.76 3.93
N ALA A 232 -0.21 -18.97 3.41
CA ALA A 232 0.84 -19.81 2.84
C ALA A 232 0.29 -20.54 1.62
N VAL A 233 1.09 -20.61 0.55
CA VAL A 233 0.75 -21.35 -0.68
C VAL A 233 1.97 -22.12 -1.18
N ILE A 234 1.72 -23.33 -1.68
CA ILE A 234 2.70 -24.20 -2.32
C ILE A 234 2.30 -24.40 -3.78
N ARG A 235 3.25 -24.22 -4.69
CA ARG A 235 3.02 -24.49 -6.12
C ARG A 235 4.12 -25.32 -6.72
N LYS A 236 3.74 -26.41 -7.39
CA LYS A 236 4.66 -27.24 -8.16
C LYS A 236 4.85 -26.65 -9.56
N ALA A 237 6.10 -26.56 -10.00
CA ALA A 237 6.45 -26.07 -11.32
C ALA A 237 7.82 -26.59 -11.76
N ARG A 238 7.90 -27.10 -13.01
CA ARG A 238 9.16 -27.57 -13.64
C ARG A 238 10.00 -28.48 -12.72
N GLY A 239 9.34 -29.45 -12.08
CA GLY A 239 9.97 -30.41 -11.17
C GLY A 239 10.38 -29.84 -9.81
N ARG A 240 9.85 -28.68 -9.41
CA ARG A 240 10.21 -27.97 -8.16
C ARG A 240 8.98 -27.48 -7.43
N ASN A 241 9.11 -27.29 -6.11
CA ASN A 241 8.05 -26.75 -5.26
C ASN A 241 8.43 -25.35 -4.80
N TRP A 242 7.55 -24.39 -5.06
CA TRP A 242 7.62 -23.01 -4.59
C TRP A 242 6.77 -22.88 -3.34
N ILE A 243 7.39 -22.48 -2.23
CA ILE A 243 6.69 -22.21 -0.97
C ILE A 243 6.74 -20.70 -0.76
N MET A 244 5.59 -20.07 -0.54
CA MET A 244 5.51 -18.63 -0.36
C MET A 244 4.75 -18.27 0.90
N SER A 245 5.30 -17.30 1.63
CA SER A 245 4.61 -16.53 2.68
C SER A 245 5.00 -15.06 2.48
N ILE A 246 4.03 -14.21 2.13
CA ILE A 246 4.30 -12.81 1.77
C ILE A 246 4.08 -11.90 2.99
N SER A 247 5.11 -11.14 3.37
CA SER A 247 4.96 -9.94 4.22
C SER A 247 4.75 -8.70 3.34
N GLY A 248 4.23 -7.62 3.91
CA GLY A 248 3.79 -6.48 3.12
C GLY A 248 3.32 -5.33 3.99
N GLY A 249 2.80 -4.30 3.33
CA GLY A 249 2.24 -3.16 4.03
C GLY A 249 1.70 -2.08 3.11
N VAL A 250 1.51 -0.91 3.71
CA VAL A 250 1.20 0.32 3.02
C VAL A 250 2.10 1.43 3.58
N LYS A 251 2.68 2.24 2.69
CA LYS A 251 3.50 3.39 3.05
C LYS A 251 3.10 4.60 2.22
N LEU A 252 2.29 5.46 2.82
CA LEU A 252 1.84 6.73 2.25
C LEU A 252 2.66 7.83 2.89
N GLN A 253 3.48 8.50 2.09
CA GLN A 253 4.22 9.66 2.53
C GLN A 253 3.90 10.78 1.55
N PRO A 254 3.15 11.83 1.93
CA PRO A 254 2.93 12.99 1.08
C PRO A 254 4.27 13.61 0.64
N PRO A 255 4.35 14.19 -0.57
CA PRO A 255 5.58 14.84 -1.01
C PRO A 255 5.78 16.14 -0.21
N PRO A 256 7.01 16.58 0.08
CA PRO A 256 7.25 17.81 0.84
C PRO A 256 6.91 19.04 -0.01
N VAL A 257 5.66 19.51 0.02
CA VAL A 257 5.16 20.53 -0.92
C VAL A 257 5.85 21.89 -0.72
N ALA A 258 6.23 22.21 0.52
CA ALA A 258 6.95 23.45 0.85
C ALA A 258 8.29 23.61 0.12
N SER A 259 8.92 22.50 -0.30
CA SER A 259 10.20 22.53 -1.03
C SER A 259 10.09 22.98 -2.49
N GLY A 260 8.88 23.17 -3.03
CA GLY A 260 8.64 23.66 -4.39
C GLY A 260 8.80 22.62 -5.51
N ASN A 261 9.54 21.53 -5.27
CA ASN A 261 9.83 20.48 -6.25
C ASN A 261 8.80 19.34 -6.29
N ALA A 262 7.75 19.42 -5.46
CA ALA A 262 6.73 18.37 -5.34
C ALA A 262 5.78 18.28 -6.55
N ALA A 263 5.73 19.30 -7.41
CA ALA A 263 4.81 19.37 -8.54
C ALA A 263 5.38 20.14 -9.73
N THR A 264 5.01 19.73 -10.94
CA THR A 264 5.38 20.41 -12.18
C THR A 264 4.39 21.54 -12.50
N ILE A 265 4.88 22.64 -13.07
CA ILE A 265 4.02 23.77 -13.46
C ILE A 265 3.29 23.44 -14.76
N ASN A 266 1.96 23.58 -14.77
CA ASN A 266 1.12 23.48 -15.95
C ASN A 266 0.47 24.84 -16.24
N PRO A 267 0.89 25.58 -17.29
CA PRO A 267 0.40 26.93 -17.58
C PRO A 267 -1.05 26.97 -18.06
N ARG A 268 -1.64 25.81 -18.40
CA ARG A 268 -3.06 25.68 -18.77
C ARG A 268 -3.98 25.67 -17.54
N LEU A 269 -3.45 25.41 -16.33
CA LEU A 269 -4.22 25.52 -15.09
C LEU A 269 -4.37 27.01 -14.75
N ARG A 270 -5.53 27.58 -15.06
CA ARG A 270 -5.88 28.97 -14.76
C ARG A 270 -7.21 29.03 -14.03
N ILE A 271 -7.33 29.95 -13.08
CA ILE A 271 -8.59 30.20 -12.40
C ILE A 271 -9.54 30.87 -13.41
N HIS A 272 -10.55 30.14 -13.87
CA HIS A 272 -11.60 30.70 -14.70
C HIS A 272 -12.64 31.38 -13.81
N ARG A 273 -12.58 32.72 -13.73
CA ARG A 273 -13.54 33.64 -13.09
C ARG A 273 -13.85 33.36 -11.61
N ARG A 274 -13.59 34.36 -10.75
CA ARG A 274 -14.29 34.46 -9.46
C ARG A 274 -15.80 34.62 -9.71
N PRO A 275 -16.67 33.98 -8.91
CA PRO A 275 -18.10 34.30 -8.93
C PRO A 275 -18.27 35.81 -8.72
N LYS A 276 -19.10 36.45 -9.55
CA LYS A 276 -19.37 37.90 -9.42
C LYS A 276 -20.16 38.23 -8.14
N ASP A 277 -20.94 37.27 -7.64
CA ASP A 277 -21.69 37.38 -6.38
C ASP A 277 -20.89 36.75 -5.23
N ALA A 278 -20.18 37.58 -4.48
CA ALA A 278 -19.56 37.18 -3.21
C ALA A 278 -20.61 36.77 -2.15
N THR A 279 -21.87 37.21 -2.29
CA THR A 279 -22.97 36.92 -1.37
C THR A 279 -23.43 35.45 -1.36
N LYS A 280 -23.04 34.65 -2.36
CA LYS A 280 -23.36 33.21 -2.45
C LYS A 280 -22.14 32.30 -2.19
N TRP A 281 -21.00 32.90 -1.87
CA TRP A 281 -19.71 32.22 -1.80
C TRP A 281 -19.18 32.31 -0.37
N TRP A 282 -19.22 31.21 0.37
CA TRP A 282 -19.08 31.20 1.83
C TRP A 282 -17.76 30.60 2.34
N TRP A 283 -16.88 30.15 1.45
CA TRP A 283 -15.70 29.35 1.82
C TRP A 283 -14.36 30.12 1.82
N ASP A 284 -14.29 31.34 1.28
CA ASP A 284 -13.12 32.23 1.40
C ASP A 284 -13.46 33.66 1.91
N GLY A 285 -14.66 33.83 2.47
CA GLY A 285 -15.13 35.06 3.10
C GLY A 285 -14.68 35.21 4.55
#